data_AF-A0A1G5GWL7-F1
#
_entry.id   AF-A0A1G5GWL7-F1
#
_cell.length_a   1.000
_cell.length_b   1.000
_cell.length_c   1.000
_cell.angle_alpha   90.00
_cell.angle_beta   90.00
_cell.angle_gamma   90.00
#
_symmetry.space_group_name_H-M   'P 1'
#
loop_
_entity.id
_entity.type
_entity.pdbx_description
1 polymer ?
#
loop_
_entity_poly.entity_id
_entity_poly.type
_entity_poly.pdbx_seq_one_letter_code
_entity_poly.pdbx_strand_id
1 'polypeptide(L)' 'MNRYVFGRPMNKIIHGGDYNPEQWLDRPDILKQDIEYMKEAGINEATLGVFSWAMYEPR' A
#
# COMPACT_ATOMS: atom_id res chain seq x y z
N MET A 1 9.26 -20.14 -12.54
CA MET A 1 9.85 -18.83 -12.89
C MET A 1 9.81 -17.98 -11.63
N ASN A 2 10.91 -17.94 -10.88
CA ASN A 2 10.97 -17.26 -9.58
C ASN A 2 10.98 -15.75 -9.81
N ARG A 3 9.95 -15.06 -9.32
CA ARG A 3 9.87 -13.59 -9.36
C ARG A 3 10.51 -13.05 -8.10
N TYR A 4 11.41 -12.09 -8.24
CA TYR A 4 12.07 -11.42 -7.12
C TYR A 4 11.58 -9.97 -7.05
N VAL A 5 11.25 -9.51 -5.84
CA VAL A 5 10.86 -8.12 -5.56
C VAL A 5 11.72 -7.66 -4.39
N PHE A 6 12.45 -6.55 -4.57
CA PHE A 6 13.45 -6.08 -3.60
C PHE A 6 14.43 -7.17 -3.12
N GLY A 7 14.83 -8.08 -4.02
CA GLY A 7 15.75 -9.19 -3.72
C GLY A 7 15.12 -10.36 -2.96
N ARG A 8 13.83 -10.34 -2.64
CA ARG A 8 13.13 -11.45 -1.99
C ARG A 8 12.39 -12.33 -2.99
N PRO A 9 12.47 -13.67 -2.88
CA PRO A 9 11.68 -14.56 -3.71
C PRO A 9 10.19 -14.39 -3.37
N MET A 10 9.38 -14.13 -4.40
CA MET A 10 7.94 -14.00 -4.27
C MET A 10 7.26 -15.33 -4.59
N ASN A 11 6.51 -15.83 -3.61
CA ASN A 11 5.74 -17.06 -3.74
C ASN A 11 4.34 -16.81 -4.37
N LYS A 12 3.98 -15.55 -4.61
CA LYS A 12 2.70 -15.10 -5.20
C LYS A 12 2.95 -13.97 -6.21
N ILE A 13 2.03 -13.80 -7.15
CA ILE A 13 2.02 -12.64 -8.06
C ILE A 13 1.68 -11.39 -7.23
N ILE A 14 2.39 -10.27 -7.46
CA ILE A 14 2.02 -8.98 -6.87
C ILE A 14 0.63 -8.57 -7.37
N HIS A 15 -0.25 -8.25 -6.44
CA HIS A 15 -1.61 -7.81 -6.70
C HIS A 15 -1.95 -6.67 -5.76
N GLY A 16 -2.23 -5.49 -6.33
CA GLY A 16 -2.44 -4.26 -5.59
C GLY A 16 -2.28 -3.05 -6.49
N GLY A 17 -1.95 -1.90 -5.89
CA GLY A 17 -1.77 -0.64 -6.59
C GLY A 17 -1.35 0.47 -5.64
N ASP A 18 -1.50 1.72 -6.10
CA ASP A 18 -1.18 2.90 -5.29
C ASP A 18 -2.18 3.03 -4.14
N TYR A 19 -1.67 3.27 -2.93
CA TYR A 19 -2.46 3.55 -1.75
C TYR A 19 -1.95 4.84 -1.11
N ASN A 20 -2.85 5.79 -0.90
CA ASN A 20 -2.53 7.12 -0.38
C ASN A 20 -3.14 7.35 1.02
N PRO A 21 -2.71 6.61 2.05
CA PRO A 21 -3.26 6.75 3.40
C PRO A 21 -2.97 8.13 4.02
N GLU A 22 -1.95 8.83 3.55
CA GLU A 22 -1.60 10.18 4.00
C GLU A 22 -2.73 11.19 3.79
N GLN A 23 -3.64 10.93 2.84
CA GLN A 23 -4.81 11.78 2.57
C GLN A 23 -5.96 11.54 3.57
N TRP A 24 -5.88 10.51 4.41
CA TRP A 24 -6.97 10.02 5.26
C TRP A 24 -6.55 9.84 6.73
N LEU A 25 -5.49 10.52 7.18
CA LEU A 25 -4.93 10.34 8.53
C LEU A 25 -5.86 10.80 9.65
N ASP A 26 -6.81 11.69 9.35
CA ASP A 26 -7.87 12.12 10.26
C ASP A 26 -9.07 11.15 10.29
N ARG A 27 -9.02 10.07 9.49
CA ARG A 27 -10.07 9.05 9.35
C ARG A 27 -9.54 7.64 9.65
N PRO A 28 -9.18 7.33 10.92
CA PRO A 28 -8.67 6.01 11.30
C PRO A 28 -9.68 4.87 11.05
N ASP A 29 -10.97 5.19 10.99
CA ASP A 29 -12.03 4.24 10.62
C ASP A 29 -11.92 3.79 9.16
N ILE A 30 -11.63 4.71 8.23
CA ILE A 30 -11.37 4.39 6.83
C ILE A 30 -10.09 3.57 6.71
N LEU A 31 -8.99 4.02 7.32
CA LEU A 31 -7.70 3.31 7.25
C LEU A 31 -7.81 1.86 7.75
N LYS A 32 -8.63 1.62 8.79
CA LYS A 32 -8.91 0.26 9.27
C LYS A 32 -9.73 -0.54 8.25
N GLN A 33 -10.77 0.05 7.70
CA GLN A 33 -11.65 -0.60 6.74
C GLN A 33 -10.93 -0.95 5.42
N ASP A 34 -10.03 -0.08 4.96
CA ASP A 34 -9.19 -0.31 3.79
C ASP A 34 -8.38 -1.61 3.93
N ILE A 35 -7.77 -1.85 5.09
CA ILE A 35 -6.99 -3.07 5.32
C ILE A 35 -7.88 -4.33 5.30
N GLU A 36 -9.10 -4.25 5.83
CA GLU A 36 -10.03 -5.39 5.77
C GLU A 36 -10.47 -5.68 4.33
N TYR A 37 -10.82 -4.64 3.56
CA TYR A 37 -11.16 -4.80 2.15
C TYR A 37 -9.98 -5.23 1.27
N MET A 38 -8.76 -4.79 1.56
CA MET A 38 -7.56 -5.28 0.88
C MET A 38 -7.37 -6.79 1.11
N LYS A 39 -7.60 -7.29 2.34
CA LYS A 39 -7.56 -8.73 2.62
C LYS A 39 -8.65 -9.49 1.87
N GLU A 40 -9.88 -9.00 1.89
CA GLU A 40 -11.02 -9.60 1.19
C GLU A 40 -10.81 -9.65 -0.33
N ALA A 41 -10.21 -8.61 -0.90
CA ALA A 41 -9.86 -8.52 -2.32
C ALA A 41 -8.59 -9.32 -2.70
N GLY A 42 -7.88 -9.90 -1.74
CA GLY A 42 -6.63 -10.61 -1.98
C GLY A 42 -5.49 -9.71 -2.48
N ILE A 43 -5.51 -8.43 -2.10
CA ILE A 43 -4.40 -7.49 -2.31
C ILE A 43 -3.24 -7.90 -1.38
N ASN A 44 -2.02 -7.90 -1.91
CA ASN A 44 -0.84 -8.38 -1.19
C ASN A 44 0.35 -7.40 -1.23
N GLU A 45 0.21 -6.26 -1.88
CA GLU A 45 1.22 -5.21 -2.00
C GLU A 45 0.51 -3.86 -2.20
N ALA A 46 1.11 -2.77 -1.75
CA ALA A 46 0.63 -1.41 -2.01
C ALA A 46 1.81 -0.47 -2.27
N THR A 47 1.69 0.40 -3.28
CA THR A 47 2.66 1.47 -3.53
C THR A 47 2.29 2.66 -2.65
N LEU A 48 3.17 3.01 -1.71
CA LEU A 48 2.99 4.16 -0.83
C LEU A 48 3.89 5.31 -1.28
N GLY A 49 3.51 6.55 -0.94
CA GLY A 49 4.44 7.67 -1.01
C GLY A 49 4.61 8.31 -2.39
N VAL A 50 3.91 7.84 -3.44
CA VAL A 50 4.11 8.29 -4.83
C VAL A 50 4.00 9.81 -4.97
N PHE A 51 3.06 10.43 -4.24
CA PHE A 51 2.81 11.87 -4.28
C PHE A 51 2.85 12.53 -2.90
N SER A 52 3.51 11.89 -1.93
CA SER A 52 3.42 12.29 -0.52
C SER A 52 4.55 13.22 -0.08
N TRP A 53 5.25 13.87 -1.01
CA TRP A 53 6.40 14.73 -0.68
C TRP A 53 6.00 15.84 0.30
N ALA A 54 4.93 16.60 0.02
CA ALA A 54 4.49 17.69 0.90
C ALA A 54 4.16 17.24 2.34
N MET A 55 3.86 15.95 2.56
CA MET A 55 3.68 15.37 3.89
C MET A 55 5.03 15.07 4.56
N TYR A 56 5.99 14.50 3.84
CA TYR A 56 7.29 14.11 4.39
C TYR A 56 8.29 15.27 4.53
N GLU A 57 8.24 16.26 3.64
CA GLU A 57 9.06 17.47 3.69
C GLU A 57 8.15 18.71 3.57
N PRO A 58 7.52 19.14 4.67
CA PRO A 58 6.55 20.22 4.66
C PRO A 58 7.17 21.64 4.66
N ARG A 59 8.51 21.76 4.72
CA ARG A 59 9.24 23.04 4.84
C ARG A 59 10.53 23.02 4.06
#